data_AF-Q4A0T7-F1
#
_entry.id   AF-Q4A0T7-F1
#
_cell.length_a   1.000
_cell.length_b   1.000
_cell.length_c   1.000
_cell.angle_alpha   90.00
_cell.angle_beta   90.00
_cell.angle_gamma   90.00
#
_symmetry.space_group_name_H-M   'P 1'
#
loop_
_entity.id
_entity.type
_entity.pdbx_description
1 polymer ?
#
loop_
_entity_poly.entity_id
_entity_poly.type
_entity_poly.pdbx_seq_one_letter_code
_entity_poly.pdbx_strand_id
1 'polypeptide(L)' 'MEALAQILSEVANSNISYDPVTLEKFGKMYDEPKGFGPLLASMYKAGEMGLLDQSSNDFEKLTGEKPDTFETYLHKHYKN' A
#
# COMPACT_ATOMS: atom_id res chain seq x y z
N MET A 1 4.60 7.26 -1.89
CA MET A 1 3.46 6.64 -2.60
C MET A 1 3.65 6.64 -4.11
N GLU A 2 4.42 7.57 -4.69
CA GLU A 2 4.83 7.55 -6.10
C GLU A 2 5.39 6.19 -6.56
N ALA A 3 6.33 5.61 -5.80
CA ALA A 3 6.90 4.30 -6.14
C ALA A 3 5.85 3.16 -6.16
N LEU A 4 4.83 3.22 -5.30
CA LEU A 4 3.73 2.26 -5.31
C LEU A 4 2.88 2.43 -6.57
N ALA A 5 2.56 3.67 -6.95
CA ALA A 5 1.81 3.98 -8.16
C ALA A 5 2.56 3.55 -9.43
N GLN A 6 3.89 3.69 -9.44
CA GLN A 6 4.75 3.20 -10.52
C GLN A 6 4.68 1.67 -10.65
N ILE A 7 4.90 0.92 -9.56
CA ILE A 7 4.82 -0.56 -9.59
C ILE A 7 3.45 -1.01 -10.09
N LEU A 8 2.37 -0.39 -9.59
CA LEU A 8 1.02 -0.72 -10.04
C LEU A 8 0.81 -0.40 -11.52
N SER A 9 1.36 0.71 -12.01
CA SER A 9 1.26 1.10 -13.42
C SER A 9 1.94 0.10 -14.34
N GLU A 10 3.15 -0.33 -13.96
CA GLU A 10 3.95 -1.30 -14.68
C GLU A 10 3.24 -2.66 -14.76
N VAL A 11 2.74 -3.17 -13.62
CA VAL A 11 2.07 -4.47 -13.58
C VAL A 11 0.70 -4.44 -14.29
N ALA A 12 -0.08 -3.37 -14.12
CA ALA A 12 -1.39 -3.25 -14.74
C ALA A 12 -1.34 -2.85 -16.22
N ASN A 13 -0.16 -2.50 -16.75
CA ASN A 13 0.01 -1.92 -18.07
C ASN A 13 -0.96 -0.76 -18.34
N SER A 14 -1.16 0.09 -17.32
CA SER A 14 -2.08 1.22 -17.33
C SER A 14 -1.50 2.35 -16.49
N ASN A 15 -1.72 3.60 -16.88
CA ASN A 15 -1.16 4.74 -16.15
C ASN A 15 -1.93 4.99 -14.86
N ILE A 16 -1.30 4.75 -13.71
CA ILE A 16 -1.82 5.02 -12.37
C ILE A 16 -0.90 6.06 -11.71
N SER A 17 -1.40 7.29 -11.56
CA SER A 17 -0.68 8.37 -10.88
C SER A 17 -1.07 8.47 -9.41
N TYR A 18 -0.14 8.90 -8.56
CA TYR A 18 -0.46 9.26 -7.18
C TYR A 18 -1.14 10.63 -7.13
N ASP A 19 -2.46 10.64 -6.93
CA ASP A 19 -3.27 11.85 -6.74
C ASP A 19 -4.10 11.72 -5.45
N PRO A 20 -3.54 12.09 -4.28
CA PRO A 20 -4.18 11.84 -3.00
C PRO A 20 -5.40 12.75 -2.79
N VAL A 21 -6.52 12.15 -2.40
CA VAL A 21 -7.67 12.89 -1.87
C VAL A 21 -7.46 13.25 -0.39
N THR A 22 -8.24 14.20 0.12
CA THR A 22 -8.27 14.49 1.57
C THR A 22 -8.69 13.26 2.39
N LEU A 23 -8.17 13.12 3.60
CA LEU A 23 -8.52 12.02 4.52
C LEU A 23 -10.02 11.92 4.81
N GLU A 24 -10.73 13.05 4.91
CA GLU A 24 -12.18 13.07 5.11
C GLU A 24 -12.91 12.44 3.93
N LYS A 25 -12.57 12.85 2.70
CA LYS A 25 -13.11 12.27 1.47
C LYS A 25 -12.77 10.77 1.36
N PHE A 26 -11.52 10.40 1.63
CA PHE A 26 -11.09 9.00 1.64
C PHE A 26 -11.91 8.16 2.63
N GLY A 27 -12.04 8.64 3.87
CA GLY A 27 -12.82 7.96 4.90
C GLY A 27 -14.29 7.80 4.52
N LYS A 28 -14.91 8.80 3.88
CA LYS A 28 -16.30 8.68 3.40
C LYS A 28 -16.46 7.67 2.26
N MET A 29 -15.50 7.61 1.32
CA MET A 29 -15.56 6.69 0.17
C MET A 29 -15.48 5.22 0.57
N TYR A 30 -14.79 4.92 1.67
CA TYR A 30 -14.51 3.56 2.12
C TYR A 30 -15.14 3.25 3.50
N ASP A 31 -16.23 3.93 3.88
CA ASP A 31 -16.89 3.72 5.17
C ASP A 31 -17.81 2.48 5.20
N GLU A 32 -17.26 1.33 4.81
CA GLU A 32 -17.97 0.07 4.76
C GLU A 32 -17.12 -1.08 5.37
N PRO A 33 -17.57 -1.70 6.47
CA PRO A 33 -18.76 -1.36 7.26
C PRO A 33 -18.64 0.00 7.95
N LYS A 34 -19.77 0.57 8.40
CA LYS A 34 -19.81 1.88 9.07
C LYS A 34 -18.76 1.99 10.19
N GLY A 35 -17.94 3.03 10.13
CA GLY A 35 -16.79 3.28 11.02
C GLY A 35 -15.44 2.80 10.46
N PHE A 36 -15.43 1.93 9.44
CA PHE A 36 -14.20 1.43 8.83
C PHE A 36 -13.45 2.52 8.04
N GLY A 37 -14.18 3.45 7.44
CA GLY A 37 -13.60 4.47 6.57
C GLY A 37 -12.67 5.43 7.32
N PRO A 38 -13.10 6.07 8.42
CA PRO A 38 -12.24 6.88 9.28
C PRO A 38 -11.07 6.08 9.86
N LEU A 39 -11.29 4.81 10.20
CA LEU A 39 -10.23 3.91 10.67
C LEU A 39 -9.17 3.71 9.57
N LEU A 40 -9.57 3.38 8.34
CA LEU A 40 -8.67 3.19 7.21
C LEU A 40 -7.92 4.50 6.85
N ALA A 41 -8.62 5.65 6.86
CA ALA A 41 -7.99 6.95 6.65
C ALA A 41 -6.91 7.26 7.71
N SER A 42 -7.14 6.90 8.98
CA SER A 42 -6.16 7.11 10.04
C SER A 42 -4.86 6.34 9.83
N MET A 43 -4.90 5.17 9.18
CA MET A 43 -3.72 4.40 8.82
C MET A 43 -2.85 5.15 7.81
N TYR A 44 -3.45 5.72 6.75
CA TYR A 44 -2.72 6.56 5.80
C TYR A 44 -2.17 7.82 6.48
N LYS A 45 -2.89 8.41 7.44
CA LYS A 45 -2.36 9.53 8.23
C LYS A 45 -1.11 9.14 9.00
N ALA A 46 -1.08 7.97 9.64
CA ALA A 46 0.12 7.47 10.31
C ALA A 46 1.29 7.27 9.32
N GLY A 47 1.00 6.81 8.10
CA GLY A 47 1.97 6.73 7.01
C GLY A 47 2.54 8.09 6.59
N GLU A 48 1.68 9.10 6.42
CA GLU A 48 2.11 10.49 6.14
C GLU A 48 3.00 11.08 7.24
N MET A 49 2.77 10.66 8.49
CA MET A 49 3.58 11.05 9.63
C MET A 49 4.92 10.29 9.71
N GLY A 50 5.22 9.39 8.77
CA GLY A 50 6.43 8.58 8.76
C GLY A 50 6.45 7.47 9.82
N LEU A 51 5.32 7.19 10.48
CA LEU A 51 5.26 6.21 11.56
C LEU A 51 5.24 4.76 11.06
N LEU A 52 5.10 4.55 9.75
CA LEU A 52 4.99 3.23 9.13
C LEU A 52 6.23 2.82 8.33
N ASP A 53 7.24 3.68 8.22
CA ASP A 53 8.52 3.35 7.56
C ASP A 53 9.46 2.65 8.56
N GLN A 54 9.10 1.41 8.92
CA GLN A 54 9.82 0.60 9.88
C GLN A 54 10.37 -0.66 9.21
N SER A 55 11.63 -0.98 9.48
CA SER A 55 12.30 -2.13 8.87
C SER A 55 13.09 -2.93 9.90
N SER A 56 13.13 -4.25 9.74
CA SER A 56 13.99 -5.19 10.47
C SER A 56 14.43 -6.32 9.53
N ASN A 57 15.48 -7.05 9.91
CA ASN A 57 15.91 -8.27 9.22
C ASN A 57 15.42 -9.56 9.90
N ASP A 58 14.44 -9.45 10.80
CA ASP A 58 13.94 -10.61 11.55
C ASP A 58 13.34 -11.69 10.65
N PHE A 59 12.67 -11.31 9.55
CA PHE A 59 12.16 -12.28 8.58
C PHE A 59 13.30 -13.16 8.04
N GLU A 60 14.35 -12.55 7.49
CA GLU A 60 15.51 -13.27 6.93
C GLU A 60 16.25 -14.10 7.99
N LYS A 61 16.39 -13.58 9.21
CA LYS A 61 17.00 -14.32 10.32
C LYS A 61 16.21 -15.55 10.74
N LEU A 62 14.89 -15.49 10.69
CA LEU A 62 14.00 -16.56 11.14
C LEU A 62 13.75 -17.61 10.06
N THR A 63 13.64 -17.19 8.80
CA THR A 63 13.28 -18.08 7.68
C THR A 63 14.48 -18.52 6.85
N GLY A 64 15.58 -17.76 6.86
CA GLY A 64 16.71 -17.93 5.94
C GLY A 64 16.42 -17.41 4.52
N GLU A 65 15.26 -16.80 4.29
CA GLU A 65 14.83 -16.30 2.99
C GLU A 65 14.66 -14.77 3.01
N LYS A 66 14.90 -14.14 1.87
CA LYS A 66 14.56 -12.72 1.69
C LYS A 66 13.05 -12.58 1.45
N PRO A 67 12.41 -11.50 1.93
CA PRO A 67 11.00 -11.25 1.59
C PRO A 67 10.86 -11.01 0.09
N ASP A 68 9.78 -11.52 -0.50
CA ASP A 68 9.40 -11.19 -1.86
C ASP A 68 9.15 -9.68 -2.01
N THR A 69 9.54 -9.11 -3.14
CA THR A 69 9.17 -7.72 -3.46
C THR A 69 7.70 -7.67 -3.87
N PHE A 70 7.07 -6.51 -3.65
CA PHE A 70 5.67 -6.30 -4.05
C PHE A 70 5.47 -6.48 -5.57
N GLU A 71 6.42 -6.00 -6.37
CA GLU A 71 6.44 -6.16 -7.83
C GLU A 71 6.47 -7.64 -8.25
N THR A 72 7.37 -8.44 -7.67
CA THR A 72 7.48 -9.88 -7.96
C THR A 72 6.20 -10.62 -7.58
N TYR A 73 5.62 -10.28 -6.41
CA TYR A 73 4.34 -10.83 -6.00
C TYR A 73 3.23 -10.53 -7.01
N LEU A 74 3.10 -9.27 -7.43
CA LEU A 74 2.07 -8.88 -8.38
C LEU A 74 2.26 -9.53 -9.75
N HIS A 75 3.47 -9.58 -10.31
CA HIS A 75 3.70 -10.26 -11.58
C HIS A 75 3.35 -11.76 -11.55
N LYS A 76 3.51 -12.41 -10.40
CA LYS A 76 3.19 -13.83 -10.22
C LYS A 76 1.67 -14.09 -10.12
N HIS A 77 0.92 -13.14 -9.56
CA HIS A 77 -0.46 -13.37 -9.12
C HIS A 77 -1.51 -12.52 -9.83
N TYR A 78 -1.15 -11.35 -10.35
CA TYR A 78 -2.03 -10.51 -11.13
C TYR A 78 -2.10 -11.03 -12.57
N LYS A 79 -3.25 -11.59 -12.93
CA LYS A 79 -3.55 -12.03 -14.30
C LYS A 79 -4.45 -10.99 -14.93
N ASN A 80 -3.98 -10.39 -16.02
CA ASN A 80 -4.81 -9.57 -16.92
C ASN A 80 -5.85 -10.42 -17.64
#